data_AF-I4EWX0-F1
#
_entry.id   AF-I4EWX0-F1
#
_cell.length_a   1.000
_cell.length_b   1.000
_cell.length_c   1.000
_cell.angle_alpha   90.00
_cell.angle_beta   90.00
_cell.angle_gamma   90.00
#
_symmetry.space_group_name_H-M   'P 1'
#
loop_
_entity.id
_entity.type
_entity.pdbx_description
1 polymer ?
#
loop_
_entity_poly.entity_id
_entity_poly.type
_entity_poly.pdbx_seq_one_letter_code
_entity_poly.pdbx_strand_id
1 'polypeptide(L)'
;MPAGTVGFEAIGKVEDDDFEHAVEPVLRGEIAAGRKIRLLYLLGAEMGEYEGDTLTEEMQFAVRHPSAYERVAVVSDEDWLRPALRVLSVLVPGQLRGYPVAQLPRAKEWLAAADGG
;
A
#
# COMPACT_ATOMS: atom_id res chain seq x y z
N MET A 1 -8.00 -11.67 -1.45
CA MET A 1 -7.98 -10.31 -2.07
C MET A 1 -8.90 -10.30 -3.29
N PRO A 2 -9.55 -9.17 -3.62
CA PRO A 2 -10.29 -9.03 -4.88
C PRO A 2 -9.41 -9.31 -6.12
N ALA A 3 -10.02 -9.67 -7.25
CA ALA A 3 -9.28 -9.92 -8.49
C ALA A 3 -8.53 -8.67 -8.96
N GLY A 4 -7.27 -8.83 -9.38
CA GLY A 4 -6.42 -7.73 -9.84
C GLY A 4 -5.96 -6.78 -8.72
N THR A 5 -5.96 -7.25 -7.47
CA THR A 5 -5.44 -6.48 -6.33
C THR A 5 -4.35 -7.26 -5.61
N VAL A 6 -3.35 -6.53 -5.12
CA VAL A 6 -2.23 -7.05 -4.34
C VAL A 6 -2.44 -6.62 -2.90
N GLY A 7 -2.21 -7.52 -1.95
CA GLY A 7 -2.34 -7.23 -0.52
C GLY A 7 -1.10 -7.71 0.23
N PHE A 8 -0.56 -6.84 1.07
CA PHE A 8 0.54 -7.12 1.98
C PHE A 8 0.04 -6.95 3.41
N GLU A 9 0.45 -7.86 4.28
CA GLU A 9 0.15 -7.81 5.70
C GLU A 9 1.48 -7.81 6.46
N ALA A 10 1.67 -6.79 7.31
CA ALA A 10 2.84 -6.69 8.16
C ALA A 10 2.58 -7.49 9.44
N ILE A 11 3.43 -8.50 9.68
CA ILE A 11 3.37 -9.36 10.86
C ILE A 11 4.76 -9.36 11.49
N GLY A 12 4.85 -9.03 12.78
CA GLY A 12 6.12 -8.94 13.50
C GLY A 12 6.93 -7.71 13.10
N LYS A 13 8.26 -7.83 13.20
CA LYS A 13 9.20 -6.77 12.84
C LYS A 13 9.29 -6.69 11.32
N VAL A 14 9.11 -5.49 10.76
CA VAL A 14 9.36 -5.21 9.33
C VAL A 14 10.71 -4.52 9.23
N GLU A 15 11.59 -5.05 8.39
CA GLU A 15 12.94 -4.54 8.14
C GLU A 15 13.03 -3.83 6.79
N ASP A 16 14.09 -3.05 6.56
CA ASP A 16 14.30 -2.24 5.34
C ASP A 16 14.20 -3.10 4.07
N ASP A 17 14.87 -4.26 4.07
CA ASP A 17 14.94 -5.18 2.95
C ASP A 17 13.61 -5.92 2.64
N ASP A 18 12.61 -5.92 3.53
CA ASP A 18 11.34 -6.62 3.30
C ASP A 18 10.60 -6.07 2.08
N PHE A 19 10.73 -4.76 1.82
CA PHE A 19 10.17 -4.14 0.63
C PHE A 19 10.79 -4.72 -0.65
N GLU A 20 12.12 -4.73 -0.76
CA GLU A 20 12.83 -5.22 -1.94
C GLU A 20 12.58 -6.71 -2.21
N HIS A 21 12.46 -7.53 -1.15
CA HIS A 21 12.34 -8.97 -1.30
C HIS A 21 10.90 -9.46 -1.48
N ALA A 22 9.91 -8.81 -0.84
CA ALA A 22 8.53 -9.27 -0.84
C ALA A 22 7.59 -8.39 -1.68
N VAL A 23 7.78 -7.07 -1.66
CA VAL A 23 6.83 -6.12 -2.23
C VAL A 23 7.22 -5.76 -3.67
N GLU A 24 8.43 -5.22 -3.85
CA GLU A 24 8.93 -4.73 -5.14
C GLU A 24 8.79 -5.73 -6.30
N PRO A 25 9.18 -7.03 -6.18
CA PRO A 25 9.07 -7.97 -7.29
C PRO A 25 7.62 -8.18 -7.76
N VAL A 26 6.66 -8.12 -6.84
CA VAL A 26 5.24 -8.23 -7.17
C VAL A 26 4.78 -6.98 -7.92
N LEU A 27 5.18 -5.79 -7.47
CA LEU A 27 4.85 -4.53 -8.15
C LEU A 27 5.43 -4.48 -9.56
N ARG A 28 6.71 -4.84 -9.71
CA ARG A 28 7.37 -4.92 -11.01
C ARG A 28 6.67 -5.92 -11.93
N GLY A 29 6.18 -7.05 -11.39
CA GLY A 29 5.40 -8.03 -12.14
C GLY A 29 4.09 -7.47 -12.70
N GLU A 30 3.35 -6.69 -11.90
CA GLU A 30 2.12 -6.01 -12.36
C GLU A 30 2.42 -4.97 -13.45
N ILE A 31 3.46 -4.16 -13.26
CA ILE A 31 3.92 -3.17 -14.24
C ILE A 31 4.32 -3.84 -15.56
N ALA A 32 5.13 -4.90 -15.49
CA ALA A 32 5.59 -5.65 -16.65
C ALA A 32 4.43 -6.33 -17.40
N ALA A 33 3.37 -6.73 -16.69
CA ALA A 33 2.14 -7.24 -17.27
C ALA A 33 1.23 -6.15 -17.87
N GLY A 34 1.63 -4.87 -17.79
CA GLY A 34 0.84 -3.73 -18.25
C GLY A 34 -0.41 -3.46 -17.41
N ARG A 35 -0.46 -3.99 -16.18
CA ARG A 35 -1.59 -3.81 -15.26
C ARG A 35 -1.35 -2.60 -14.35
N LYS A 36 -2.45 -1.99 -13.91
CA LYS A 36 -2.42 -0.96 -12.88
C LYS A 36 -2.35 -1.59 -11.50
N ILE A 37 -1.54 -1.02 -10.63
CA ILE A 37 -1.33 -1.49 -9.27
C ILE A 37 -2.49 -1.02 -8.40
N ARG A 38 -3.20 -1.99 -7.82
CA ARG A 38 -4.21 -1.81 -6.78
C ARG A 38 -3.74 -2.52 -5.52
N LEU A 39 -3.37 -1.77 -4.50
CA LEU A 39 -2.59 -2.29 -3.39
C LEU A 39 -3.27 -2.08 -2.04
N LEU A 40 -3.19 -3.08 -1.16
CA LEU A 40 -3.62 -2.99 0.23
C LEU A 40 -2.43 -3.25 1.16
N TYR A 41 -2.13 -2.34 2.08
CA TYR A 41 -1.26 -2.61 3.23
C TYR A 41 -2.11 -2.83 4.46
N LEU A 42 -2.00 -3.97 5.11
CA LEU A 42 -2.58 -4.26 6.41
C LEU A 42 -1.49 -4.17 7.47
N LEU A 43 -1.54 -3.10 8.24
CA LEU A 43 -0.65 -2.73 9.32
C LEU A 43 -1.44 -2.93 10.63
N GLY A 44 -1.70 -4.19 10.97
CA GLY A 44 -2.59 -4.61 12.05
C GLY A 44 -1.91 -4.69 13.41
N ALA A 45 -2.64 -5.18 14.43
CA ALA A 45 -2.13 -5.32 15.80
C ALA A 45 -0.98 -6.33 15.95
N GLU A 46 -0.77 -7.19 14.94
CA GLU A 46 0.37 -8.13 14.90
C GLU A 46 1.63 -7.47 14.35
N MET A 47 1.56 -6.20 13.91
CA MET A 47 2.73 -5.40 13.58
C MET A 47 3.52 -5.15 14.86
N GLY A 48 4.80 -5.50 14.83
CA GLY A 48 5.75 -5.13 15.87
C GLY A 48 6.31 -3.74 15.64
N GLU A 49 7.59 -3.57 15.93
CA GLU A 49 8.32 -2.34 15.64
C GLU A 49 8.44 -2.16 14.12
N TYR A 50 8.00 -1.00 13.64
CA TYR A 50 8.17 -0.56 12.27
C TYR A 50 9.27 0.50 12.26
N GLU A 51 10.42 0.20 11.67
CA GLU A 51 11.51 1.14 11.57
C GLU A 51 11.12 2.24 10.56
N GLY A 52 11.16 3.51 10.98
CA GLY A 52 10.66 4.63 10.18
C GLY A 52 11.40 4.83 8.83
N ASP A 53 12.61 4.27 8.71
CA ASP A 53 13.41 4.30 7.49
C ASP A 53 12.92 3.33 6.40
N THR A 54 12.15 2.30 6.77
CA THR A 54 11.61 1.24 5.89
C THR A 54 10.66 1.72 4.80
N LEU A 55 10.14 2.95 4.90
CA LEU A 55 9.29 3.54 3.87
C LEU A 55 10.07 4.23 2.74
N THR A 56 11.39 4.43 2.91
CA THR A 56 12.16 5.27 1.99
C THR A 56 12.24 4.66 0.58
N GLU A 57 12.49 3.35 0.49
CA GLU A 57 12.58 2.65 -0.79
C GLU A 57 11.22 2.54 -1.50
N GLU A 58 10.19 2.23 -0.72
CA GLU A 58 8.81 2.20 -1.20
C GLU A 58 8.38 3.56 -1.77
N MET A 59 8.70 4.66 -1.07
CA MET A 59 8.48 6.02 -1.53
C MET A 59 9.23 6.32 -2.83
N GLN A 60 10.51 5.93 -2.93
CA GLN A 60 11.28 6.14 -4.15
C GLN A 60 10.70 5.37 -5.34
N PHE A 61 10.26 4.12 -5.13
CA PHE A 61 9.60 3.34 -6.17
C PHE A 61 8.28 4.01 -6.62
N ALA A 62 7.46 4.45 -5.67
CA ALA A 62 6.20 5.15 -5.97
C ALA A 62 6.42 6.45 -6.76
N VAL A 63 7.48 7.21 -6.44
CA VAL A 63 7.87 8.43 -7.17
C VAL A 63 8.42 8.13 -8.56
N ARG A 64 9.08 6.99 -8.77
CA ARG A 64 9.57 6.55 -10.09
C ARG A 64 8.45 5.99 -10.98
N HIS A 65 7.42 5.40 -10.38
CA HIS A 65 6.31 4.75 -11.08
C HIS A 65 4.92 5.32 -10.72
N PRO A 66 4.70 6.65 -10.67
CA PRO A 66 3.47 7.22 -10.13
C PRO A 66 2.25 6.88 -10.99
N SER A 67 2.45 6.68 -12.29
CA SER A 67 1.40 6.29 -13.24
C SER A 67 1.05 4.80 -13.20
N ALA A 68 1.84 3.97 -12.52
CA ALA A 68 1.55 2.54 -12.37
C ALA A 68 0.49 2.28 -11.30
N TYR A 69 0.46 3.11 -10.26
CA TYR A 69 -0.54 3.04 -9.20
C TYR A 69 -1.89 3.51 -9.73
N GLU A 70 -2.95 2.87 -9.25
CA GLU A 70 -4.33 3.28 -9.47
C GLU A 70 -5.08 3.43 -8.15
N ARG A 71 -4.85 2.53 -7.19
CA ARG A 71 -5.41 2.63 -5.84
C ARG A 71 -4.49 2.02 -4.79
N VAL A 72 -4.36 2.67 -3.65
CA VAL A 72 -3.57 2.23 -2.49
C VAL A 72 -4.42 2.41 -1.24
N ALA A 73 -4.75 1.31 -0.58
CA ALA A 73 -5.46 1.32 0.69
C ALA A 73 -4.48 0.94 1.81
N VAL A 74 -4.35 1.79 2.81
CA VAL A 74 -3.56 1.47 4.01
C VAL A 74 -4.51 1.26 5.17
N VAL A 75 -4.46 0.08 5.77
CA VAL A 75 -5.37 -0.38 6.81
C VAL A 75 -4.58 -0.50 8.11
N SER A 76 -4.77 0.45 9.02
CA SER A 76 -4.09 0.46 10.32
C SER A 76 -4.88 1.23 11.36
N ASP A 77 -4.72 0.85 12.63
CA ASP A 77 -5.22 1.59 13.78
C ASP A 77 -4.13 2.48 14.43
N GLU A 78 -2.91 2.47 13.89
CA GLU A 78 -1.78 3.24 14.40
C GLU A 78 -1.85 4.72 14.00
N ASP A 79 -1.77 5.62 14.99
CA ASP A 79 -1.92 7.06 14.76
C ASP A 79 -0.70 7.70 14.07
N TRP A 80 0.49 7.11 14.19
CA TRP A 80 1.72 7.63 13.58
C TRP A 80 1.73 7.51 12.05
N LEU A 81 0.90 6.63 11.46
CA LEU A 81 0.77 6.48 10.01
C LEU A 81 -0.03 7.62 9.36
N ARG A 82 -0.92 8.27 10.11
CA ARG A 82 -1.77 9.37 9.59
C ARG A 82 -0.97 10.48 8.90
N PRO A 83 0.11 11.04 9.48
CA PRO A 83 0.92 12.05 8.81
C PRO A 83 1.61 11.51 7.54
N ALA A 84 2.13 10.29 7.55
CA ALA A 84 2.76 9.67 6.38
C ALA A 84 1.78 9.50 5.21
N LEU A 85 0.58 8.99 5.50
CA LEU A 85 -0.49 8.85 4.50
C LEU A 85 -0.92 10.20 3.91
N ARG A 86 -0.90 11.27 4.71
CA ARG A 86 -1.21 12.62 4.22
C ARG A 86 -0.17 13.09 3.20
N VAL A 87 1.12 12.86 3.46
CA VAL A 87 2.20 13.21 2.53
C VAL A 87 2.08 12.39 1.24
N LEU A 88 1.89 11.08 1.35
CA LEU A 88 1.73 10.19 0.20
C LEU A 88 0.50 10.52 -0.65
N SER A 89 -0.62 10.92 -0.03
CA SER A 89 -1.84 11.34 -0.74
C SER A 89 -1.61 12.57 -1.63
N VAL A 90 -0.64 13.42 -1.31
CA VAL A 90 -0.26 14.57 -2.15
C VAL A 90 0.53 14.11 -3.38
N LEU A 91 1.36 13.08 -3.23
CA LEU A 91 2.16 12.51 -4.31
C LEU A 91 1.33 11.67 -5.28
N VAL A 92 0.29 10.98 -4.78
CA VAL A 92 -0.59 10.10 -5.56
C VAL A 92 -2.05 10.58 -5.44
N PRO A 93 -2.40 11.73 -6.05
CA PRO A 93 -3.68 12.39 -5.81
C PRO A 93 -4.86 11.52 -6.24
N GLY A 94 -5.83 11.37 -5.32
CA GLY A 94 -7.09 10.62 -5.54
C GLY A 94 -6.98 9.11 -5.39
N GLN A 95 -5.77 8.59 -5.21
CA GLN A 95 -5.47 7.17 -5.35
C GLN A 95 -4.99 6.52 -4.04
N LEU A 96 -4.90 7.27 -2.94
CA LEU A 96 -4.49 6.74 -1.64
C LEU A 96 -5.55 7.00 -0.56
N ARG A 97 -5.90 5.97 0.23
CA ARG A 97 -6.84 6.08 1.35
C ARG A 97 -6.41 5.25 2.55
N GLY A 98 -6.46 5.86 3.73
CA GLY A 98 -6.30 5.19 5.02
C GLY A 98 -7.64 4.66 5.57
N TYR A 99 -7.64 3.49 6.17
CA TYR A 99 -8.78 2.88 6.85
C TYR A 99 -8.34 2.30 8.21
N PRO A 100 -9.20 2.32 9.24
CA PRO A 100 -8.95 1.54 10.46
C PRO A 100 -9.03 0.04 10.17
N VAL A 101 -8.42 -0.81 10.99
CA VAL A 101 -8.40 -2.28 10.79
C VAL A 101 -9.81 -2.86 10.78
N ALA A 102 -10.71 -2.29 11.60
CA ALA A 102 -12.13 -2.63 11.61
C ALA A 102 -12.84 -2.38 10.26
N GLN A 103 -12.28 -1.55 9.39
CA GLN A 103 -12.80 -1.24 8.05
C GLN A 103 -12.01 -1.92 6.91
N LEU A 104 -11.22 -2.96 7.22
CA LEU A 104 -10.57 -3.81 6.19
C LEU A 104 -11.53 -4.27 5.07
N PRO A 105 -12.80 -4.66 5.33
CA PRO A 105 -13.75 -5.00 4.27
C PRO A 105 -13.99 -3.83 3.31
N ARG A 106 -14.18 -2.60 3.84
CA ARG A 106 -14.40 -1.40 3.02
C ARG A 106 -13.18 -1.03 2.20
N ALA A 107 -11.98 -1.21 2.75
CA ALA A 107 -10.74 -1.00 2.02
C ALA A 107 -10.65 -1.92 0.79
N LYS A 108 -11.00 -3.21 0.96
CA LYS A 108 -11.04 -4.19 -0.13
C LYS A 108 -12.11 -3.85 -1.17
N GLU A 109 -13.29 -3.42 -0.74
CA GLU A 109 -14.36 -2.98 -1.64
C GLU A 109 -13.93 -1.76 -2.48
N TRP A 110 -13.27 -0.79 -1.86
CA TRP A 110 -12.77 0.39 -2.56
C TRP A 110 -11.67 0.05 -3.57
N LEU A 111 -10.79 -0.91 -3.26
CA LEU A 111 -9.79 -1.41 -4.22
C LEU A 111 -10.43 -2.21 -5.37
N ALA A 112 -11.49 -2.96 -5.08
CA ALA A 112 -12.20 -3.75 -6.07
C ALA A 112 -13.10 -2.91 -6.99
N ALA A 113 -13.51 -1.73 -6.52
CA ALA A 113 -14.32 -0.81 -7.31
C ALA A 113 -13.57 -0.48 -8.60
N ALA A 114 -14.07 -0.96 -9.74
CA ALA A 114 -13.64 -0.46 -11.03
C ALA A 114 -13.94 1.04 -11.04
N ASP A 115 -12.98 1.87 -11.46
CA ASP A 115 -13.36 3.20 -11.94
C ASP A 115 -14.35 2.98 -13.09
N GLY A 116 -15.63 3.19 -12.80
CA GLY A 116 -16.62 3.37 -13.83
C GLY A 116 -16.40 4.76 -14.41
N GLY A 117 -15.85 4.83 -15.63
CA GLY A 117 -15.82 6.04 -16.45
C GLY A 117 -14.43 6.52 -16.81
#